data_AF-A0A2M3YZQ1-F1
#
_entry.id   AF-A0A2M3YZQ1-F1
#
_cell.length_a   1.000
_cell.length_b   1.000
_cell.length_c   1.000
_cell.angle_alpha   90.00
_cell.angle_beta   90.00
_cell.angle_gamma   90.00
#
_symmetry.space_group_name_H-M   'P 1'
#
loop_
_entity.id
_entity.type
_entity.pdbx_description
1 polymer ?
#
loop_
_entity_poly.entity_id
_entity_poly.type
_entity_poly.pdbx_seq_one_letter_code
_entity_poly.pdbx_strand_id
1 'polypeptide(L)'
;ENIFLGNPKSHSVKIIIFRVFLVKSKMQAARPLSNLVVRNAGVLSRAYHGPSNFRVYTMNDMPVPEGDFFEEHRRKNRVYNTVLAAGIVIFGITFTVAKESGLIFFNYNPPKSLD
;
A
#
# COMPACT_ATOMS: atom_id res chain seq x y z
N GLU A 1 -8.31 -39.88 -25.14
CA GLU A 1 -9.02 -39.27 -24.00
C GLU A 1 -8.03 -39.03 -22.88
N ASN A 2 -7.64 -37.78 -22.63
CA ASN A 2 -6.54 -37.44 -21.71
C ASN A 2 -6.94 -36.28 -20.80
N ILE A 3 -7.58 -36.52 -19.65
CA ILE A 3 -7.67 -35.51 -18.58
C ILE A 3 -7.76 -36.25 -17.24
N PHE A 4 -7.10 -35.71 -16.21
CA PHE A 4 -7.17 -36.08 -14.78
C PHE A 4 -6.12 -37.05 -14.24
N LEU A 5 -4.84 -36.65 -14.31
CA LEU A 5 -3.90 -36.93 -13.21
C LEU A 5 -3.22 -35.64 -12.78
N GLY A 6 -4.00 -34.77 -12.11
CA GLY A 6 -3.51 -33.55 -11.49
C GLY A 6 -2.92 -33.83 -10.10
N ASN A 7 -1.65 -33.52 -9.92
CA ASN A 7 -0.90 -33.65 -8.67
C ASN A 7 -1.63 -32.99 -7.48
N PRO A 8 -1.94 -33.73 -6.39
CA PRO A 8 -2.78 -33.23 -5.28
C PRO A 8 -2.17 -32.05 -4.50
N LYS A 9 -0.84 -31.85 -4.58
CA LYS A 9 -0.17 -30.70 -3.94
C LYS A 9 -0.46 -29.38 -4.66
N SER A 10 -0.77 -29.41 -5.96
CA SER A 10 -1.05 -28.21 -6.77
C SER A 10 -2.39 -27.57 -6.41
N HIS A 11 -3.41 -28.39 -6.10
CA HIS A 11 -4.74 -27.88 -5.73
C HIS A 11 -4.73 -27.15 -4.38
N SER A 12 -3.97 -27.66 -3.41
CA SER A 12 -3.87 -27.03 -2.08
C SER A 12 -3.17 -25.67 -2.13
N VAL A 13 -2.11 -25.54 -2.93
CA VAL A 13 -1.39 -24.27 -3.12
C VAL A 13 -2.25 -23.25 -3.88
N LYS A 14 -3.00 -23.68 -4.91
CA LYS A 14 -3.95 -22.81 -5.64
C LYS A 14 -5.06 -22.29 -4.73
N ILE A 15 -5.59 -23.12 -3.82
CA ILE A 15 -6.62 -22.72 -2.84
C ILE A 15 -6.05 -21.71 -1.83
N ILE A 16 -4.82 -21.90 -1.35
CA ILE A 16 -4.16 -20.98 -0.42
C ILE A 16 -3.89 -19.63 -1.10
N ILE A 17 -3.35 -19.62 -2.33
CA ILE A 17 -3.12 -18.40 -3.09
C ILE A 17 -4.44 -17.67 -3.38
N PHE A 18 -5.49 -18.40 -3.76
CA PHE A 18 -6.81 -17.82 -4.01
C PHE A 18 -7.44 -17.25 -2.72
N ARG A 19 -7.26 -17.89 -1.56
CA ARG A 19 -7.73 -17.36 -0.27
C ARG A 19 -6.94 -16.13 0.19
N VAL A 20 -5.62 -16.10 0.00
CA VAL A 20 -4.80 -14.91 0.27
C VAL A 20 -5.19 -13.74 -0.65
N PHE A 21 -5.51 -14.02 -1.92
CA PHE A 21 -6.01 -13.03 -2.87
C PHE A 21 -7.42 -12.53 -2.51
N LEU A 22 -8.32 -13.43 -2.08
CA LEU A 22 -9.70 -13.11 -1.71
C LEU A 22 -9.79 -12.27 -0.42
N VAL A 23 -8.90 -12.51 0.55
CA VAL A 23 -8.81 -11.69 1.78
C VAL A 23 -8.33 -10.26 1.50
N LYS A 24 -7.60 -10.04 0.40
CA LYS A 24 -7.08 -8.71 0.02
C LYS A 24 -8.10 -7.84 -0.74
N SER A 25 -9.28 -8.37 -1.10
CA SER A 25 -10.25 -7.70 -1.98
C SER A 25 -11.28 -6.81 -1.25
N LYS A 26 -11.29 -6.76 0.09
CA LYS A 26 -12.33 -5.99 0.81
C LYS A 26 -12.02 -4.52 1.11
N MET A 27 -10.89 -3.97 0.66
CA MET A 27 -10.63 -2.53 0.78
C MET A 27 -9.88 -2.01 -0.43
N GLN A 28 -10.59 -1.30 -1.34
CA GLN A 28 -10.09 -0.11 -2.05
C GLN A 28 -11.00 0.50 -3.13
N ALA A 29 -12.29 0.13 -3.23
CA ALA A 29 -13.19 0.77 -4.21
C ALA A 29 -13.69 2.19 -3.83
N ALA A 30 -13.38 2.69 -2.63
CA ALA A 30 -13.88 3.99 -2.13
C ALA A 30 -12.93 5.19 -2.36
N ARG A 31 -11.72 4.97 -2.88
CA ARG A 31 -10.67 6.02 -3.00
C ARG A 31 -10.76 6.99 -4.20
N PRO A 32 -11.36 6.66 -5.36
CA PRO A 32 -11.37 7.62 -6.47
C PRO A 32 -12.41 8.74 -6.26
N LEU A 33 -13.52 8.46 -5.59
CA LEU A 33 -14.59 9.44 -5.34
C LEU A 33 -14.25 10.44 -4.23
N SER A 34 -13.44 10.03 -3.24
CA SER A 34 -12.99 10.96 -2.18
C SER A 34 -12.13 12.09 -2.73
N ASN A 35 -11.31 11.83 -3.76
CA ASN A 35 -10.43 12.85 -4.34
C ASN A 35 -11.20 13.94 -5.11
N LEU A 36 -12.37 13.63 -5.69
CA LEU A 36 -13.23 14.61 -6.35
C LEU A 36 -13.94 15.53 -5.34
N VAL A 37 -14.42 14.97 -4.23
CA VAL A 37 -15.04 15.75 -3.15
C VAL A 37 -14.02 16.69 -2.48
N VAL A 38 -12.79 16.22 -2.26
CA VAL A 38 -11.69 17.05 -1.72
C VAL A 38 -11.30 18.18 -2.69
N ARG A 39 -11.29 17.93 -4.00
CA ARG A 39 -11.00 18.97 -5.01
C ARG A 39 -12.06 20.06 -5.08
N ASN A 40 -13.35 19.72 -4.96
CA ASN A 40 -14.43 20.71 -4.94
C ASN A 40 -14.53 21.48 -3.62
N ALA A 41 -14.04 20.92 -2.50
CA ALA A 41 -14.01 21.61 -1.21
C ALA A 41 -13.16 22.90 -1.25
N GLY A 42 -12.14 22.98 -2.13
CA GLY A 42 -11.33 24.19 -2.32
C GLY A 42 -12.06 25.36 -2.97
N VAL A 43 -13.21 25.12 -3.62
CA VAL A 43 -14.06 26.21 -4.15
C VAL A 43 -14.93 26.79 -3.03
N LEU A 44 -15.36 25.95 -2.09
CA LEU A 44 -16.18 26.37 -0.94
C LEU A 44 -15.37 27.19 0.08
N SER A 45 -14.05 27.01 0.17
CA SER A 45 -13.19 27.84 1.04
C SER A 45 -13.11 29.29 0.60
N ARG A 46 -13.29 29.59 -0.70
CA ARG A 46 -13.26 30.96 -1.26
C ARG A 46 -14.55 31.74 -1.06
N ALA A 47 -15.65 31.09 -0.70
CA ALA A 47 -16.94 31.72 -0.42
C ALA A 47 -17.15 32.01 1.08
N TYR A 48 -16.18 31.65 1.94
CA TYR A 48 -16.23 31.94 3.36
C TYR A 48 -16.09 33.43 3.63
N HIS A 49 -17.22 34.12 3.77
CA HIS A 49 -17.27 35.41 4.43
C HIS A 49 -17.25 35.14 5.93
N GLY A 50 -16.14 35.51 6.58
CA GLY A 50 -16.00 35.35 8.03
C GLY A 50 -17.17 36.04 8.75
N PRO A 51 -17.60 35.53 9.92
CA PRO A 51 -18.62 36.20 10.73
C PRO A 51 -18.25 37.67 10.91
N SER A 52 -19.24 38.57 10.84
CA SER A 52 -19.04 40.02 11.05
C SER A 52 -18.39 40.33 12.41
N ASN A 53 -18.48 39.40 13.35
CA ASN A 53 -17.77 39.38 14.63
C ASN A 53 -16.49 38.54 14.53
N PHE A 54 -15.44 39.06 13.88
CA PHE A 54 -14.14 38.40 13.84
C PHE A 54 -13.49 38.44 15.24
N ARG A 55 -13.45 37.29 15.93
CA ARG A 55 -12.64 37.13 17.14
C ARG A 55 -11.17 37.18 16.75
N VAL A 56 -10.44 38.17 17.24
CA VAL A 56 -8.99 38.25 17.08
C VAL A 56 -8.38 37.09 17.88
N TYR A 57 -7.83 36.11 17.17
CA TYR A 57 -7.08 35.02 17.80
C TYR A 57 -5.79 35.59 18.39
N THR A 58 -5.61 35.37 19.68
CA THR A 58 -4.38 35.69 20.39
C THR A 58 -3.50 34.46 20.45
N MET A 59 -2.25 34.63 20.86
CA MET A 59 -1.32 33.51 21.10
C MET A 59 -1.92 32.46 22.07
N ASN A 60 -2.83 32.86 22.96
CA ASN A 60 -3.49 31.98 23.93
C ASN A 60 -4.55 31.06 23.29
N ASP A 61 -5.03 31.38 22.09
CA ASP A 61 -6.03 30.59 21.38
C ASP A 61 -5.41 29.53 20.46
N MET A 62 -4.07 29.42 20.46
CA MET A 62 -3.39 28.42 19.66
C MET A 62 -3.58 27.01 20.24
N PRO A 63 -3.75 25.99 19.38
CA PRO A 63 -3.85 24.62 19.85
C PRO A 63 -2.55 24.24 20.56
N VAL A 64 -2.68 23.86 21.84
CA VAL A 64 -1.57 23.29 22.60
C VAL A 64 -1.33 21.88 22.06
N PRO A 65 -0.08 21.45 21.84
CA PRO A 65 0.21 20.08 21.42
C PRO A 65 -0.48 19.08 22.35
N GLU A 66 -1.36 18.26 21.80
CA GLU A 66 -2.06 17.23 22.55
C GLU A 66 -1.13 16.03 22.74
N GLY A 67 -0.65 15.84 23.98
CA GLY A 67 0.13 14.66 24.37
C GLY A 67 1.64 14.78 24.15
N ASP A 68 2.34 13.68 24.47
CA ASP A 68 3.79 13.59 24.32
C ASP A 68 4.18 13.26 22.87
N PHE A 69 4.90 14.18 22.24
CA PHE A 69 5.47 14.01 20.90
C PHE A 69 6.25 12.70 20.75
N PHE A 70 7.01 12.31 21.78
CA PHE A 70 7.86 11.12 21.71
C PHE A 70 7.03 9.82 21.72
N GLU A 71 5.93 9.80 22.46
CA GLU A 71 4.95 8.70 22.47
C GLU A 71 4.36 8.49 21.07
N GLU A 72 3.87 9.56 20.46
CA GLU A 72 3.22 9.48 19.15
C GLU A 72 4.22 9.12 18.04
N HIS A 73 5.41 9.69 18.09
CA HIS A 73 6.49 9.39 17.14
C HIS A 73 6.90 7.92 17.21
N ARG A 74 7.08 7.36 18.43
CA ARG A 74 7.39 5.93 18.63
C ARG A 74 6.28 5.03 18.08
N ARG A 75 5.02 5.39 18.32
CA ARG A 75 3.85 4.65 17.80
C ARG A 75 3.86 4.60 16.28
N LYS A 76 4.10 5.75 15.62
CA LYS A 76 4.18 5.86 14.15
C LYS A 76 5.34 5.04 13.59
N ASN A 77 6.52 5.13 14.20
CA ASN A 77 7.70 4.38 13.74
C ASN A 77 7.52 2.87 13.83
N ARG A 78 6.81 2.36 14.84
CA ARG A 78 6.48 0.93 14.93
C ARG A 78 5.70 0.47 13.69
N VAL A 79 4.71 1.27 13.27
CA VAL A 79 3.91 0.95 12.07
C VAL A 79 4.79 0.96 10.82
N TYR A 80 5.60 2.01 10.61
CA TYR A 80 6.46 2.07 9.43
C TYR A 80 7.48 0.92 9.37
N ASN A 81 8.09 0.57 10.50
CA ASN A 81 9.03 -0.55 10.55
C ASN A 81 8.36 -1.89 10.25
N THR A 82 7.11 -2.09 10.71
CA THR A 82 6.35 -3.31 10.37
C THR A 82 6.01 -3.39 8.88
N VAL A 83 5.62 -2.27 8.28
CA VAL A 83 5.32 -2.19 6.84
C VAL A 83 6.59 -2.43 6.02
N LEU A 84 7.72 -1.85 6.44
CA LEU A 84 9.01 -2.05 5.80
C LEU A 84 9.43 -3.53 5.82
N ALA A 85 9.38 -4.16 7.00
CA ALA A 85 9.72 -5.57 7.14
C ALA A 85 8.83 -6.47 6.27
N ALA A 86 7.51 -6.23 6.28
CA ALA A 86 6.56 -6.95 5.44
C ALA A 86 6.87 -6.76 3.94
N GLY A 87 7.20 -5.53 3.52
CA GLY A 87 7.59 -5.20 2.15
C GLY A 87 8.83 -5.97 1.69
N ILE A 88 9.87 -6.03 2.53
CA ILE A 88 11.11 -6.77 2.23
C ILE A 88 10.83 -8.26 2.06
N VAL A 89 10.01 -8.87 2.93
CA VAL A 89 9.66 -10.29 2.84
C VAL A 89 8.90 -10.59 1.56
N ILE A 90 7.88 -9.79 1.24
CA ILE A 90 7.07 -9.96 0.02
C ILE A 90 7.95 -9.79 -1.23
N PHE A 91 8.81 -8.77 -1.24
CA PHE A 91 9.73 -8.52 -2.34
C PHE A 91 10.70 -9.68 -2.53
N GLY A 92 11.30 -10.19 -1.44
CA GLY A 92 12.20 -11.34 -1.48
C GLY A 92 11.54 -12.58 -2.06
N ILE A 93 10.33 -12.92 -1.60
CA ILE A 93 9.56 -14.06 -2.14
C ILE A 93 9.27 -13.86 -3.63
N THR A 94 8.79 -12.67 -4.00
CA THR A 94 8.45 -12.35 -5.40
C THR A 94 9.67 -12.45 -6.29
N PHE A 95 10.83 -11.96 -5.83
CA PHE A 95 12.07 -11.97 -6.58
C PHE A 95 12.60 -13.40 -6.79
N THR A 96 12.58 -14.24 -5.75
CA THR A 96 12.97 -15.65 -5.86
C THR A 96 12.07 -16.39 -6.86
N VAL A 97 10.75 -16.22 -6.76
CA VAL A 97 9.80 -16.83 -7.71
C VAL A 97 10.04 -16.30 -9.13
N ALA A 98 10.27 -15.00 -9.30
CA ALA A 98 10.55 -14.42 -10.61
C ALA A 98 11.82 -15.01 -11.25
N LYS A 99 12.88 -15.21 -10.46
CA LYS A 99 14.12 -15.85 -10.93
C LYS A 99 13.91 -17.31 -11.33
N GLU A 100 13.19 -18.09 -10.53
CA GLU A 100 12.95 -19.51 -10.82
C GLU A 100 11.94 -19.72 -11.96
N SER A 101 10.99 -18.81 -12.12
CA SER A 101 9.93 -18.92 -13.14
C SER A 101 10.43 -18.80 -14.58
N GLY A 102 11.67 -18.35 -14.80
CA GLY A 102 12.21 -18.11 -16.14
C GLY A 102 11.50 -16.98 -16.91
N LEU A 103 10.57 -16.25 -16.28
CA LEU A 103 9.79 -15.18 -16.90
C LEU A 103 10.65 -13.95 -17.24
N ILE A 104 11.74 -13.74 -16.50
CA ILE A 104 12.65 -12.61 -16.71
C ILE A 104 13.99 -13.14 -17.22
N PHE A 105 14.22 -12.99 -18.52
CA PHE A 105 15.51 -13.27 -19.15
C PHE A 105 16.40 -12.02 -19.07
N PHE A 106 17.38 -12.03 -18.17
CA PHE A 106 18.26 -10.88 -17.93
C PHE A 106 19.41 -10.72 -18.94
N ASN A 107 19.52 -11.61 -19.94
CA ASN A 107 20.57 -11.62 -20.97
C ASN A 107 21.95 -11.19 -20.46
N TYR A 108 22.39 -11.75 -19.33
CA TYR A 108 23.49 -11.17 -18.55
C TYR A 108 24.87 -11.46 -19.15
N ASN A 109 24.97 -12.43 -20.06
CA ASN A 109 26.21 -12.84 -20.69
C ASN A 109 26.08 -12.72 -22.21
N PRO A 110 27.13 -12.24 -22.91
CA PRO A 110 27.18 -12.34 -24.37
C PRO A 110 27.09 -13.81 -24.80
N PRO A 111 26.45 -14.11 -25.96
CA PRO A 111 26.36 -15.47 -26.46
C PRO A 111 27.76 -16.04 -26.62
N LYS A 112 27.99 -17.26 -26.11
CA LYS A 112 29.24 -17.97 -26.36
C LYS A 112 29.39 -18.12 -27.88
N SER A 113 30.59 -17.84 -28.38
CA SER A 113 30.92 -17.82 -29.81
C SER A 113 30.41 -19.07 -30.53
N LEU A 114 30.02 -18.87 -31.78
CA LEU A 114 29.68 -19.95 -32.71
C LEU A 114 30.98 -20.69 -33.09
N ASP A 115 31.35 -21.67 -32.29
CA ASP A 115 32.25 -22.76 -32.72
C ASP A 115 31.39 -23.94 -33.23
#